data_AF-A0A0F8Z6Q8-F1
#
_entry.id   AF-A0A0F8Z6Q8-F1
#
_cell.length_a   1.000
_cell.length_b   1.000
_cell.length_c   1.000
_cell.angle_alpha   90.00
_cell.angle_beta   90.00
_cell.angle_gamma   90.00
#
_symmetry.space_group_name_H-M   'P 1'
#
loop_
_entity.id
_entity.type
_entity.pdbx_description
1 polymer ?
#
loop_
_entity_poly.entity_id
_entity_poly.type
_entity_poly.pdbx_seq_one_letter_code
_entity_poly.pdbx_strand_id
1 'polypeptide(L)'
;EGGFPEEALRGPRPQLPTTTEAGAERISRRQILQQISEKLELPIRVGRFRGKALGIYKVTPEVVRSKIAQDLPVIAHEVGHHINKALWGTYERKTGVRLNWKPLAQFRAELKPIATKPRKGGSYLPEGFAEFVRMYLTNPSEAGAKAPRFLEFFEKELGRVPELRQLLTETQNNIRRWIEQPAVARVVSQISKQQPKRPGYGLESLYTDFKDALRPIQRAVNEMNKGKDPLATEKNAYELARLFAGWWGKADHFLRRGTFDADALYKEGRLRVTGKPLNEILKPVEGSLDNFRAYISSLRAIEKGKQGKETGISLSDAKQVARELESPEYRQAFEELKSYQNAVLDYLHKSDPKSLSAEALRVIRAANQDYVPFYRVFEESPVGTGAAAGRGLADLWSPIKRMKGSGREIIDPLESIVKNTYTFLN
;
A
#
# COMPACT_ATOMS: atom_id res chain seq x y z
N GLU A 1 -12.56 62.36 -10.89
CA GLU A 1 -13.01 61.75 -9.62
C GLU A 1 -14.07 60.70 -9.92
N GLY A 2 -14.02 59.57 -9.20
CA GLY A 2 -15.01 58.48 -9.21
C GLY A 2 -14.86 57.49 -10.39
N GLY A 3 -14.34 56.27 -10.27
CA GLY A 3 -14.33 55.34 -9.14
C GLY A 3 -15.50 54.34 -9.27
N PHE A 4 -15.32 53.28 -10.07
CA PHE A 4 -16.21 52.12 -10.07
C PHE A 4 -15.48 50.93 -9.42
N PRO A 5 -16.07 50.26 -8.41
CA PRO A 5 -15.40 49.24 -7.62
C PRO A 5 -15.28 47.90 -8.37
N GLU A 6 -14.06 47.38 -8.41
CA GLU A 6 -13.63 46.14 -9.06
C GLU A 6 -13.95 44.89 -8.20
N GLU A 7 -15.18 44.78 -7.69
CA GLU A 7 -15.54 43.70 -6.75
C GLU A 7 -16.70 42.78 -7.18
N ALA A 8 -17.21 42.90 -8.41
CA ALA A 8 -18.39 42.16 -8.85
C ALA A 8 -18.13 40.94 -9.78
N LEU A 9 -16.89 40.44 -9.91
CA LEU A 9 -16.57 39.31 -10.80
C LEU A 9 -15.69 38.21 -10.17
N ARG A 10 -15.99 37.84 -8.92
CA ARG A 10 -15.52 36.56 -8.36
C ARG A 10 -16.70 35.82 -7.76
N GLY A 11 -17.32 34.96 -8.57
CA GLY A 11 -18.21 33.93 -8.05
C GLY A 11 -17.49 33.08 -6.99
N PRO A 12 -18.24 32.43 -6.09
CA PRO A 12 -17.64 31.66 -5.00
C PRO A 12 -16.65 30.64 -5.59
N ARG A 13 -15.39 30.70 -5.13
CA ARG A 13 -14.41 29.64 -5.41
C ARG A 13 -15.04 28.31 -4.97
N PRO A 14 -14.98 27.24 -5.78
CA PRO A 14 -15.46 25.94 -5.31
C PRO A 14 -14.75 25.62 -4.01
N GLN A 15 -15.53 25.51 -2.93
CA GLN A 15 -15.02 25.05 -1.65
C GLN A 15 -14.55 23.62 -1.88
N LEU A 16 -13.24 23.42 -1.91
CA LEU A 16 -12.67 22.09 -1.76
C LEU A 16 -13.27 21.51 -0.47
N PRO A 17 -13.82 20.28 -0.50
CA PRO A 17 -14.51 19.72 0.65
C PRO A 17 -13.61 19.83 1.88
N THR A 18 -14.00 20.73 2.78
CA THR A 18 -13.39 20.90 4.08
C THR A 18 -13.55 19.59 4.83
N THR A 19 -12.45 19.18 5.46
CA THR A 19 -12.29 18.03 6.34
C THR A 19 -13.28 18.04 7.52
N THR A 20 -14.54 17.73 7.26
CA THR A 20 -15.58 17.44 8.26
C THR A 20 -16.28 16.12 7.97
N GLU A 21 -15.49 15.09 7.65
CA GLU A 21 -15.82 13.70 8.00
C GLU A 21 -14.60 13.04 8.67
N ALA A 22 -14.18 13.64 9.78
CA ALA A 22 -13.54 12.90 10.85
C ALA A 22 -14.64 12.04 11.50
N GLY A 23 -14.74 10.76 11.16
CA GLY A 23 -15.55 9.81 11.94
C GLY A 23 -16.27 8.70 11.17
N ALA A 24 -16.51 8.80 9.87
CA ALA A 24 -16.95 7.64 9.10
C ALA A 24 -15.74 6.71 8.91
N GLU A 25 -15.76 5.56 9.58
CA GLU A 25 -14.69 4.57 9.53
C GLU A 25 -14.43 4.18 8.07
N ARG A 26 -13.35 4.74 7.49
CA ARG A 26 -12.94 4.48 6.11
C ARG A 26 -12.58 3.02 6.02
N ILE A 27 -13.34 2.27 5.24
CA ILE A 27 -13.09 0.83 5.08
C ILE A 27 -12.05 0.62 3.98
N SER A 28 -11.09 -0.29 4.22
CA SER A 28 -10.10 -0.69 3.24
C SER A 28 -10.34 -2.12 2.74
N ARG A 29 -9.85 -2.45 1.54
CA ARG A 29 -9.88 -3.83 1.04
C ARG A 29 -9.13 -4.79 1.95
N ARG A 30 -8.09 -4.32 2.65
CA ARG A 30 -7.36 -5.13 3.63
C ARG A 30 -8.28 -5.55 4.77
N GLN A 31 -9.02 -4.61 5.37
CA GLN A 31 -9.95 -4.90 6.46
C GLN A 31 -11.04 -5.89 6.02
N ILE A 32 -11.60 -5.71 4.82
CA ILE A 32 -12.59 -6.63 4.25
C ILE A 32 -12.01 -8.05 4.14
N LEU A 33 -10.82 -8.18 3.57
CA LEU A 33 -10.19 -9.48 3.35
C LEU A 33 -9.70 -10.12 4.65
N GLN A 34 -9.26 -9.33 5.62
CA GLN A 34 -8.90 -9.80 6.95
C GLN A 34 -10.11 -10.38 7.67
N GLN A 35 -11.25 -9.68 7.65
CA GLN A 35 -12.50 -10.17 8.23
C GLN A 35 -12.93 -11.51 7.60
N ILE A 36 -12.88 -11.63 6.27
CA ILE A 36 -13.18 -12.88 5.55
C ILE A 36 -12.20 -13.99 5.98
N SER A 37 -10.90 -13.68 6.01
CA SER A 37 -9.85 -14.65 6.36
C SER A 37 -10.01 -15.17 7.78
N GLU A 38 -10.34 -14.30 8.73
CA GLU A 38 -10.50 -14.64 10.15
C GLU A 38 -11.79 -15.44 10.38
N LYS A 39 -12.94 -14.95 9.89
CA LYS A 39 -14.23 -15.62 10.12
C LYS A 39 -14.40 -16.96 9.39
N LEU A 40 -13.69 -17.17 8.28
CA LEU A 40 -13.68 -18.46 7.56
C LEU A 40 -12.50 -19.35 7.96
N GLU A 41 -11.62 -18.91 8.86
CA GLU A 41 -10.34 -19.56 9.14
C GLU A 41 -9.57 -19.92 7.86
N LEU A 42 -9.66 -19.06 6.85
CA LEU A 42 -9.20 -19.29 5.49
C LEU A 42 -7.98 -18.41 5.20
N PRO A 43 -6.74 -18.93 5.25
CA PRO A 43 -5.57 -18.12 4.95
C PRO A 43 -5.59 -17.59 3.51
N ILE A 44 -5.46 -16.27 3.37
CA ILE A 44 -5.33 -15.59 2.08
C ILE A 44 -3.87 -15.17 1.89
N ARG A 45 -3.19 -15.77 0.92
CA ARG A 45 -1.75 -15.57 0.69
C ARG A 45 -1.49 -15.02 -0.72
N VAL A 46 -0.30 -14.46 -0.93
CA VAL A 46 0.10 -13.90 -2.23
C VAL A 46 1.23 -14.72 -2.84
N GLY A 47 1.10 -15.08 -4.11
CA GLY A 47 2.09 -15.83 -4.87
C GLY A 47 2.30 -17.26 -4.39
N ARG A 48 3.49 -17.81 -4.69
CA ARG A 48 3.88 -19.23 -4.45
C ARG A 48 2.88 -20.25 -5.05
N PHE A 49 2.36 -19.95 -6.24
CA PHE A 49 1.65 -20.92 -7.08
C PHE A 49 2.02 -20.72 -8.55
N ARG A 50 2.02 -21.82 -9.32
CA ARG A 50 2.32 -21.84 -10.75
C ARG A 50 1.00 -21.94 -11.54
N GLY A 51 0.78 -21.05 -12.50
CA GLY A 51 -0.41 -21.09 -13.34
C GLY A 51 -0.72 -19.77 -14.05
N LYS A 52 -1.56 -19.83 -15.08
CA LYS A 52 -2.05 -18.63 -15.79
C LYS A 52 -3.11 -17.87 -14.98
N ALA A 53 -3.90 -18.55 -14.16
CA ALA A 53 -4.94 -17.95 -13.31
C ALA A 53 -4.38 -16.86 -12.38
N LEU A 54 -5.24 -15.87 -12.05
CA LEU A 54 -4.92 -14.79 -11.11
C LEU A 54 -5.03 -15.24 -9.66
N GLY A 55 -5.92 -16.19 -9.38
CA GLY A 55 -6.13 -16.80 -8.08
C GLY A 55 -6.08 -18.33 -8.14
N ILE A 56 -6.03 -18.94 -6.96
CA ILE A 56 -6.27 -20.36 -6.73
C ILE A 56 -6.72 -20.62 -5.30
N TYR A 57 -7.84 -21.31 -5.16
CA TYR A 57 -8.20 -22.04 -3.95
C TYR A 57 -7.60 -23.44 -3.99
N LYS A 58 -6.90 -23.81 -2.92
CA LYS A 58 -6.38 -25.17 -2.73
C LYS A 58 -7.30 -25.92 -1.78
N VAL A 59 -8.04 -26.89 -2.34
CA VAL A 59 -9.11 -27.63 -1.65
C VAL A 59 -8.64 -28.39 -0.40
N THR A 60 -7.49 -29.06 -0.45
CA THR A 60 -6.98 -29.85 0.69
C THR A 60 -6.35 -28.98 1.79
N PRO A 61 -5.36 -28.10 1.50
CA PRO A 61 -4.75 -27.26 2.53
C PRO A 61 -5.54 -25.97 2.83
N GLU A 62 -6.77 -25.86 2.30
CA GLU A 62 -7.71 -24.75 2.50
C GLU A 62 -7.05 -23.36 2.51
N VAL A 63 -6.41 -23.02 1.41
CA VAL A 63 -5.70 -21.74 1.27
C VAL A 63 -6.06 -21.09 -0.04
N VAL A 64 -6.37 -19.79 0.03
CA VAL A 64 -6.48 -18.93 -1.15
C VAL A 64 -5.10 -18.36 -1.46
N ARG A 65 -4.70 -18.41 -2.73
CA ARG A 65 -3.51 -17.71 -3.21
C ARG A 65 -3.86 -16.82 -4.39
N SER A 66 -3.53 -15.55 -4.30
CA SER A 66 -3.66 -14.59 -5.41
C SER A 66 -2.29 -14.12 -5.93
N LYS A 67 -2.19 -13.79 -7.21
CA LYS A 67 -1.00 -13.14 -7.79
C LYS A 67 -0.85 -11.71 -7.28
N ILE A 68 -1.96 -11.01 -7.11
CA ILE A 68 -2.02 -9.62 -6.68
C ILE A 68 -2.62 -9.60 -5.27
N ALA A 69 -1.94 -8.93 -4.35
CA ALA A 69 -2.45 -8.74 -3.01
C ALA A 69 -3.70 -7.86 -3.04
N GLN A 70 -4.68 -8.13 -2.19
CA GLN A 70 -5.90 -7.33 -2.06
C GLN A 70 -6.74 -7.20 -3.36
N ASP A 71 -6.57 -8.15 -4.28
CA ASP A 71 -7.42 -8.29 -5.47
C ASP A 71 -8.78 -8.88 -5.06
N LEU A 72 -9.65 -8.00 -4.56
CA LEU A 72 -10.93 -8.36 -3.96
C LEU A 72 -11.80 -9.22 -4.90
N PRO A 73 -11.98 -8.89 -6.21
CA PRO A 73 -12.75 -9.75 -7.11
C PRO A 73 -12.17 -11.15 -7.27
N VAL A 74 -10.84 -11.28 -7.46
CA VAL A 74 -10.20 -12.60 -7.59
C VAL A 74 -10.31 -13.37 -6.28
N ILE A 75 -10.07 -12.73 -5.15
CA ILE A 75 -10.14 -13.40 -3.85
C ILE A 75 -11.59 -13.81 -3.53
N ALA A 76 -12.58 -12.98 -3.83
CA ALA A 76 -13.99 -13.32 -3.65
C ALA A 76 -14.40 -14.55 -4.49
N HIS A 77 -13.87 -14.68 -5.72
CA HIS A 77 -14.03 -15.90 -6.52
C HIS A 77 -13.45 -17.13 -5.80
N GLU A 78 -12.21 -17.06 -5.33
CA GLU A 78 -11.57 -18.18 -4.64
C GLU A 78 -12.24 -18.52 -3.28
N VAL A 79 -12.77 -17.51 -2.58
CA VAL A 79 -13.61 -17.68 -1.39
C VAL A 79 -14.90 -18.41 -1.74
N GLY A 80 -15.49 -18.14 -2.92
CA GLY A 80 -16.61 -18.92 -3.45
C GLY A 80 -16.30 -20.41 -3.55
N HIS A 81 -15.10 -20.80 -3.99
CA HIS A 81 -14.70 -22.20 -3.96
C HIS A 81 -14.60 -22.79 -2.55
N HIS A 82 -14.15 -22.02 -1.56
CA HIS A 82 -14.14 -22.45 -0.17
C HIS A 82 -15.56 -22.62 0.39
N ILE A 83 -16.45 -21.68 0.12
CA ILE A 83 -17.87 -21.76 0.50
C ILE A 83 -18.54 -23.00 -0.11
N ASN A 84 -18.19 -23.34 -1.35
CA ASN A 84 -18.70 -24.57 -2.00
C ASN A 84 -18.35 -25.81 -1.17
N LYS A 85 -17.09 -25.88 -0.72
CA LYS A 85 -16.61 -26.96 0.16
C LYS A 85 -17.35 -26.94 1.50
N ALA A 86 -17.52 -25.78 2.11
CA ALA A 86 -18.19 -25.65 3.41
C ALA A 86 -19.66 -26.10 3.34
N LEU A 87 -20.38 -25.72 2.27
CA LEU A 87 -21.81 -26.05 2.13
C LEU A 87 -22.06 -27.49 1.68
N TRP A 88 -21.24 -28.03 0.76
CA TRP A 88 -21.56 -29.29 0.09
C TRP A 88 -20.44 -30.32 0.10
N GLY A 89 -19.31 -30.02 0.72
CA GLY A 89 -18.19 -30.93 0.89
C GLY A 89 -17.41 -31.19 -0.40
N THR A 90 -16.72 -32.33 -0.41
CA THR A 90 -15.87 -32.76 -1.53
C THR A 90 -16.17 -34.20 -1.90
N TYR A 91 -15.60 -34.65 -3.02
CA TYR A 91 -15.57 -36.05 -3.39
C TYR A 91 -14.21 -36.42 -3.98
N GLU A 92 -13.85 -37.69 -3.89
CA GLU A 92 -12.57 -38.19 -4.37
C GLU A 92 -12.61 -38.60 -5.85
N ARG A 93 -11.48 -38.42 -6.52
CA ARG A 93 -11.18 -38.99 -7.84
C ARG A 93 -9.75 -39.50 -7.84
N LYS A 94 -9.42 -40.38 -8.79
CA LYS A 94 -8.03 -40.82 -9.05
C LYS A 94 -7.04 -39.65 -9.21
N THR A 95 -7.52 -38.50 -9.69
CA THR A 95 -6.71 -37.28 -9.90
C THR A 95 -6.67 -36.33 -8.70
N GLY A 96 -7.18 -36.74 -7.53
CA GLY A 96 -7.29 -35.94 -6.31
C GLY A 96 -8.72 -35.46 -5.98
N VAL A 97 -8.83 -34.75 -4.85
CA VAL A 97 -10.08 -34.26 -4.26
C VAL A 97 -10.70 -33.14 -5.10
N ARG A 98 -12.03 -33.18 -5.28
CA ARG A 98 -12.81 -32.20 -6.04
C ARG A 98 -13.98 -31.66 -5.23
N LEU A 99 -14.36 -30.41 -5.50
CA LEU A 99 -15.53 -29.76 -4.93
C LEU A 99 -16.83 -30.45 -5.36
N ASN A 100 -17.73 -30.72 -4.41
CA ASN A 100 -19.01 -31.34 -4.71
C ASN A 100 -19.92 -30.36 -5.47
N TRP A 101 -20.23 -30.71 -6.71
CA TRP A 101 -21.06 -29.89 -7.59
C TRP A 101 -22.48 -30.42 -7.76
N LYS A 102 -22.83 -31.58 -7.17
CA LYS A 102 -24.14 -32.22 -7.40
C LYS A 102 -25.33 -31.28 -7.09
N PRO A 103 -25.34 -30.52 -5.97
CA PRO A 103 -26.44 -29.59 -5.67
C PRO A 103 -26.61 -28.48 -6.72
N LEU A 104 -25.53 -28.15 -7.44
CA LEU A 104 -25.50 -27.12 -8.47
C LEU A 104 -26.04 -27.60 -9.83
N ALA A 105 -26.23 -28.90 -10.02
CA ALA A 105 -26.52 -29.49 -11.33
C ALA A 105 -27.83 -28.97 -11.95
N GLN A 106 -28.86 -28.76 -11.11
CA GLN A 106 -30.15 -28.21 -11.52
C GLN A 106 -30.09 -26.75 -12.00
N PHE A 107 -29.05 -26.01 -11.61
CA PHE A 107 -28.83 -24.59 -11.97
C PHE A 107 -27.80 -24.43 -13.10
N ARG A 108 -27.50 -25.50 -13.84
CA ARG A 108 -26.49 -25.49 -14.90
C ARG A 108 -26.74 -24.41 -15.95
N ALA A 109 -28.00 -24.12 -16.29
CA ALA A 109 -28.36 -23.12 -17.27
C ALA A 109 -27.94 -21.70 -16.85
N GLU A 110 -27.94 -21.40 -15.55
CA GLU A 110 -27.57 -20.10 -14.99
C GLU A 110 -26.07 -20.03 -14.63
N LEU A 111 -25.52 -21.11 -14.07
CA LEU A 111 -24.13 -21.12 -13.59
C LEU A 111 -23.09 -21.33 -14.69
N LYS A 112 -23.39 -22.13 -15.72
CA LYS A 112 -22.41 -22.41 -16.79
C LYS A 112 -22.06 -21.16 -17.61
N PRO A 113 -23.00 -20.27 -18.00
CA PRO A 113 -22.68 -19.07 -18.77
C PRO A 113 -21.78 -18.07 -18.06
N ILE A 114 -21.86 -17.99 -16.73
CA ILE A 114 -21.05 -17.08 -15.92
C ILE A 114 -19.72 -17.70 -15.47
N ALA A 115 -19.51 -19.00 -15.68
CA ALA A 115 -18.34 -19.72 -15.21
C ALA A 115 -17.05 -19.30 -15.91
N THR A 116 -15.98 -19.14 -15.12
CA THR A 116 -14.61 -19.15 -15.61
C THR A 116 -14.24 -20.53 -16.18
N LYS A 117 -13.16 -20.57 -16.97
CA LYS A 117 -12.69 -21.83 -17.56
C LYS A 117 -12.11 -22.75 -16.46
N PRO A 118 -12.71 -23.93 -16.21
CA PRO A 118 -12.21 -24.85 -15.21
C PRO A 118 -10.85 -25.43 -15.61
N ARG A 119 -10.15 -25.98 -14.62
CA ARG A 119 -9.00 -26.84 -14.89
C ARG A 119 -9.39 -28.03 -15.76
N LYS A 120 -8.42 -28.57 -16.50
CA LYS A 120 -8.61 -29.77 -17.34
C LYS A 120 -9.28 -30.89 -16.52
N GLY A 121 -10.42 -31.39 -17.01
CA GLY A 121 -11.23 -32.44 -16.35
C GLY A 121 -12.13 -31.98 -15.20
N GLY A 122 -12.20 -30.66 -14.93
CA GLY A 122 -13.10 -30.05 -13.95
C GLY A 122 -14.50 -29.75 -14.52
N SER A 123 -15.48 -29.65 -13.62
CA SER A 123 -16.83 -29.19 -13.96
C SER A 123 -16.86 -27.66 -14.04
N TYR A 124 -17.68 -27.11 -14.92
CA TYR A 124 -17.96 -25.67 -14.96
C TYR A 124 -18.80 -25.19 -13.77
N LEU A 125 -19.49 -26.09 -13.06
CA LEU A 125 -20.44 -25.70 -12.03
C LEU A 125 -19.78 -25.06 -10.79
N PRO A 126 -18.67 -25.60 -10.23
CA PRO A 126 -17.94 -24.91 -9.16
C PRO A 126 -17.36 -23.55 -9.58
N GLU A 127 -16.93 -23.40 -10.83
CA GLU A 127 -16.42 -22.12 -11.38
C GLU A 127 -17.57 -21.12 -11.54
N GLY A 128 -18.73 -21.57 -12.05
CA GLY A 128 -19.95 -20.76 -12.15
C GLY A 128 -20.46 -20.32 -10.78
N PHE A 129 -20.39 -21.22 -9.80
CA PHE A 129 -20.70 -20.90 -8.40
C PHE A 129 -19.73 -19.86 -7.81
N ALA A 130 -18.43 -20.02 -8.05
CA ALA A 130 -17.43 -19.06 -7.58
C ALA A 130 -17.62 -17.67 -8.21
N GLU A 131 -17.93 -17.60 -9.50
CA GLU A 131 -18.30 -16.34 -10.18
C GLU A 131 -19.62 -15.77 -9.65
N PHE A 132 -20.61 -16.60 -9.37
CA PHE A 132 -21.83 -16.16 -8.71
C PHE A 132 -21.51 -15.55 -7.34
N VAL A 133 -20.70 -16.18 -6.49
CA VAL A 133 -20.31 -15.64 -5.17
C VAL A 133 -19.54 -14.33 -5.32
N ARG A 134 -18.62 -14.23 -6.30
CA ARG A 134 -17.92 -12.98 -6.61
C ARG A 134 -18.92 -11.86 -6.92
N MET A 135 -19.88 -12.10 -7.81
CA MET A 135 -20.93 -11.13 -8.13
C MET A 135 -21.83 -10.87 -6.93
N TYR A 136 -22.23 -11.90 -6.19
CA TYR A 136 -23.07 -11.76 -5.00
C TYR A 136 -22.42 -10.82 -3.97
N LEU A 137 -21.10 -10.91 -3.77
CA LEU A 137 -20.38 -10.04 -2.84
C LEU A 137 -20.12 -8.63 -3.38
N THR A 138 -19.90 -8.47 -4.69
CA THR A 138 -19.44 -7.20 -5.30
C THR A 138 -20.53 -6.41 -6.03
N ASN A 139 -21.55 -7.09 -6.55
CA ASN A 139 -22.69 -6.55 -7.26
C ASN A 139 -23.91 -7.52 -7.14
N PRO A 140 -24.61 -7.53 -5.99
CA PRO A 140 -25.71 -8.47 -5.73
C PRO A 140 -26.83 -8.41 -6.79
N SER A 141 -27.08 -7.23 -7.37
CA SER A 141 -28.07 -7.04 -8.43
C SER A 141 -27.69 -7.82 -9.71
N GLU A 142 -26.43 -7.78 -10.11
CA GLU A 142 -25.94 -8.56 -11.27
C GLU A 142 -26.02 -10.07 -11.00
N ALA A 143 -25.71 -10.51 -9.78
CA ALA A 143 -25.85 -11.92 -9.40
C ALA A 143 -27.31 -12.40 -9.54
N GLY A 144 -28.26 -11.61 -9.04
CA GLY A 144 -29.70 -11.91 -9.15
C GLY A 144 -30.22 -11.86 -10.59
N ALA A 145 -29.72 -10.94 -11.42
CA ALA A 145 -30.11 -10.86 -12.82
C ALA A 145 -29.60 -12.05 -13.65
N LYS A 146 -28.39 -12.55 -13.36
CA LYS A 146 -27.75 -13.64 -14.12
C LYS A 146 -28.15 -15.04 -13.65
N ALA A 147 -28.46 -15.20 -12.37
CA ALA A 147 -28.79 -16.49 -11.79
C ALA A 147 -29.90 -16.38 -10.74
N PRO A 148 -31.12 -15.98 -11.14
CA PRO A 148 -32.23 -15.70 -10.21
C PRO A 148 -32.68 -16.96 -9.46
N ARG A 149 -32.81 -18.10 -10.13
CA ARG A 149 -33.22 -19.35 -9.46
C ARG A 149 -32.14 -19.87 -8.53
N PHE A 150 -30.88 -19.70 -8.91
CA PHE A 150 -29.76 -20.06 -8.06
C PHE A 150 -29.65 -19.15 -6.84
N LEU A 151 -29.92 -17.85 -6.98
CA LEU A 151 -29.92 -16.91 -5.85
C LEU A 151 -30.92 -17.35 -4.77
N GLU A 152 -32.15 -17.67 -5.17
CA GLU A 152 -33.18 -18.16 -4.24
C GLU A 152 -32.73 -19.43 -3.51
N PHE A 153 -32.16 -20.39 -4.24
CA PHE A 153 -31.60 -21.61 -3.66
C PHE A 153 -30.43 -21.32 -2.71
N PHE A 154 -29.52 -20.43 -3.11
CA PHE A 154 -28.34 -20.10 -2.32
C PHE A 154 -28.71 -19.41 -1.00
N GLU A 155 -29.64 -18.45 -1.01
CA GLU A 155 -30.17 -17.82 0.20
C GLU A 155 -30.82 -18.85 1.15
N LYS A 156 -31.52 -19.85 0.60
CA LYS A 156 -32.09 -20.94 1.40
C LYS A 156 -31.01 -21.81 2.05
N GLU A 157 -29.93 -22.12 1.34
CA GLU A 157 -28.78 -22.86 1.90
C GLU A 157 -28.05 -22.03 2.96
N LEU A 158 -27.87 -20.71 2.73
CA LEU A 158 -27.31 -19.80 3.73
C LEU A 158 -28.19 -19.69 4.98
N GLY A 159 -29.51 -19.80 4.84
CA GLY A 159 -30.43 -19.86 5.98
C GLY A 159 -30.19 -21.04 6.94
N ARG A 160 -29.48 -22.08 6.49
CA ARG A 160 -29.08 -23.23 7.33
C ARG A 160 -27.75 -23.03 8.04
N VAL A 161 -26.98 -22.00 7.66
CA VAL A 161 -25.67 -21.67 8.24
C VAL A 161 -25.65 -20.17 8.58
N PRO A 162 -26.31 -19.76 9.69
CA PRO A 162 -26.53 -18.36 10.03
C PRO A 162 -25.24 -17.53 10.10
N GLU A 163 -24.15 -18.10 10.60
CA GLU A 163 -22.85 -17.45 10.74
C GLU A 163 -22.25 -17.09 9.37
N LEU A 164 -22.36 -18.00 8.40
CA LEU A 164 -21.92 -17.77 7.03
C LEU A 164 -22.81 -16.72 6.35
N ARG A 165 -24.12 -16.77 6.56
CA ARG A 165 -25.04 -15.75 6.03
C ARG A 165 -24.70 -14.37 6.56
N GLN A 166 -24.47 -14.25 7.87
CA GLN A 166 -24.08 -13.00 8.51
C GLN A 166 -22.76 -12.49 7.95
N LEU A 167 -21.73 -13.34 7.84
CA LEU A 167 -20.44 -12.98 7.25
C LEU A 167 -20.59 -12.43 5.82
N LEU A 168 -21.36 -13.10 4.95
CA LEU A 168 -21.52 -12.67 3.56
C LEU A 168 -22.29 -11.34 3.47
N THR A 169 -23.29 -11.15 4.34
CA THR A 169 -24.05 -9.88 4.44
C THR A 169 -23.15 -8.74 4.91
N GLU A 170 -22.37 -8.95 5.97
CA GLU A 170 -21.38 -7.97 6.45
C GLU A 170 -20.35 -7.65 5.37
N THR A 171 -19.86 -8.67 4.66
CA THR A 171 -18.92 -8.52 3.55
C THR A 171 -19.52 -7.70 2.41
N GLN A 172 -20.76 -7.97 1.99
CA GLN A 172 -21.46 -7.18 0.98
C GLN A 172 -21.57 -5.70 1.38
N ASN A 173 -21.99 -5.43 2.62
CA ASN A 173 -22.13 -4.08 3.14
C ASN A 173 -20.78 -3.37 3.17
N ASN A 174 -19.74 -4.07 3.60
CA ASN A 174 -18.38 -3.55 3.67
C ASN A 174 -17.78 -3.26 2.28
N ILE A 175 -18.01 -4.15 1.31
CA ILE A 175 -17.61 -3.92 -0.09
C ILE A 175 -18.38 -2.75 -0.69
N ARG A 176 -19.69 -2.66 -0.46
CA ARG A 176 -20.52 -1.55 -0.92
C ARG A 176 -20.02 -0.22 -0.35
N ARG A 177 -19.84 -0.15 0.97
CA ARG A 177 -19.21 1.00 1.64
C ARG A 177 -17.88 1.31 0.99
N TRP A 178 -17.04 0.31 0.70
CA TRP A 178 -15.75 0.54 0.05
C TRP A 178 -15.87 1.19 -1.33
N ILE A 179 -16.79 0.69 -2.18
CA ILE A 179 -17.04 1.18 -3.54
C ILE A 179 -17.64 2.59 -3.52
N GLU A 180 -18.62 2.83 -2.66
CA GLU A 180 -19.38 4.09 -2.58
C GLU A 180 -18.60 5.25 -1.94
N GLN A 181 -17.51 4.94 -1.21
CA GLN A 181 -16.60 5.97 -0.71
C GLN A 181 -16.07 6.86 -1.84
N PRO A 182 -15.81 8.16 -1.60
CA PRO A 182 -15.14 9.03 -2.57
C PRO A 182 -13.80 8.46 -3.06
N ALA A 183 -13.39 8.79 -4.29
CA ALA A 183 -12.15 8.28 -4.87
C ALA A 183 -10.92 8.62 -4.00
N VAL A 184 -10.88 9.82 -3.42
CA VAL A 184 -9.84 10.23 -2.46
C VAL A 184 -9.81 9.28 -1.26
N ALA A 185 -10.96 8.94 -0.68
CA ALA A 185 -11.04 8.02 0.45
C ALA A 185 -10.59 6.60 0.08
N ARG A 186 -10.93 6.11 -1.12
CA ARG A 186 -10.43 4.82 -1.61
C ARG A 186 -8.90 4.82 -1.79
N VAL A 187 -8.31 5.89 -2.34
CA VAL A 187 -6.86 6.04 -2.45
C VAL A 187 -6.19 6.10 -1.07
N VAL A 188 -6.71 6.92 -0.15
CA VAL A 188 -6.17 7.03 1.21
C VAL A 188 -6.30 5.71 1.98
N SER A 189 -7.37 4.92 1.75
CA SER A 189 -7.51 3.59 2.36
C SER A 189 -6.41 2.60 1.93
N GLN A 190 -5.70 2.88 0.83
CA GLN A 190 -4.54 2.11 0.38
C GLN A 190 -3.24 2.57 1.05
N ILE A 191 -3.27 3.69 1.78
CA ILE A 191 -2.12 4.25 2.48
C ILE A 191 -2.20 3.85 3.96
N SER A 192 -1.31 2.95 4.37
CA SER A 192 -1.15 2.57 5.75
C SER A 192 -0.27 3.59 6.46
N LYS A 193 -0.90 4.29 7.41
CA LYS A 193 -0.19 5.06 8.43
C LYS A 193 0.09 4.10 9.59
N GLN A 194 1.29 4.16 10.16
CA GLN A 194 1.47 3.55 11.48
C GLN A 194 0.41 4.16 12.42
N GLN A 195 -0.22 3.32 13.27
CA GLN A 195 -1.22 3.83 14.21
C GLN A 195 -0.58 4.98 15.01
N PRO A 196 -1.14 6.19 14.95
CA PRO A 196 -0.55 7.28 15.69
C PRO A 196 -0.76 6.98 17.16
N LYS A 197 0.32 7.05 17.96
CA LYS A 197 0.20 6.93 19.43
C LYS A 197 -0.57 8.11 20.05
N ARG A 198 -0.91 9.14 19.26
CA ARG A 198 -1.53 10.40 19.70
C ARG A 198 -2.50 10.97 18.66
N PRO A 199 -3.63 11.57 19.08
CA PRO A 199 -4.52 12.28 18.16
C PRO A 199 -3.85 13.52 17.53
N GLY A 200 -4.10 13.77 16.25
CA GLY A 200 -3.54 14.90 15.48
C GLY A 200 -2.35 14.51 14.60
N TYR A 201 -2.64 13.86 13.45
CA TYR A 201 -1.60 13.46 12.47
C TYR A 201 -1.15 14.68 11.66
N GLY A 202 0.02 15.24 11.96
CA GLY A 202 0.60 16.44 11.35
C GLY A 202 2.07 16.28 10.98
N LEU A 203 2.75 17.37 10.60
CA LEU A 203 4.18 17.31 10.26
C LEU A 203 5.05 16.94 11.47
N GLU A 204 4.75 17.48 12.65
CA GLU A 204 5.53 17.15 13.85
C GLU A 204 5.32 15.70 14.32
N SER A 205 4.16 15.09 14.10
CA SER A 205 3.98 13.65 14.40
C SER A 205 4.80 12.78 13.44
N LEU A 206 4.85 13.15 12.14
CA LEU A 206 5.68 12.46 11.15
C LEU A 206 7.16 12.43 11.57
N TYR A 207 7.68 13.57 12.06
CA TYR A 207 9.02 13.65 12.58
C TYR A 207 9.19 12.88 13.89
N THR A 208 8.27 13.05 14.84
CA THR A 208 8.35 12.43 16.17
C THR A 208 8.29 10.92 16.09
N ASP A 209 7.40 10.35 15.29
CA ASP A 209 7.24 8.90 15.13
C ASP A 209 8.51 8.26 14.56
N PHE A 210 9.14 8.91 13.58
CA PHE A 210 10.41 8.45 13.04
C PHE A 210 11.56 8.57 14.05
N LYS A 211 11.63 9.69 14.79
CA LYS A 211 12.61 9.86 15.88
C LYS A 211 12.44 8.78 16.95
N ASP A 212 11.20 8.48 17.33
CA ASP A 212 10.87 7.43 18.29
C ASP A 212 11.24 6.03 17.79
N ALA A 213 11.03 5.74 16.50
CA ALA A 213 11.41 4.46 15.89
C ALA A 213 12.93 4.23 15.92
N LEU A 214 13.74 5.29 15.82
CA LEU A 214 15.21 5.22 15.92
C LEU A 214 15.73 5.32 17.36
N ARG A 215 14.87 5.67 18.33
CA ARG A 215 15.25 5.85 19.74
C ARG A 215 15.90 4.61 20.37
N PRO A 216 15.48 3.36 20.09
CA PRO A 216 16.17 2.18 20.61
C PRO A 216 17.61 2.09 20.12
N ILE A 217 17.87 2.42 18.85
CA ILE A 217 19.23 2.43 18.28
C ILE A 217 20.04 3.54 18.92
N GLN A 218 19.46 4.74 19.04
CA GLN A 218 20.10 5.86 19.75
C GLN A 218 20.45 5.49 21.20
N ARG A 219 19.55 4.81 21.92
CA ARG A 219 19.79 4.34 23.28
C ARG A 219 20.90 3.29 23.33
N ALA A 220 20.88 2.30 22.44
CA ALA A 220 21.93 1.29 22.36
C ALA A 220 23.32 1.94 22.13
N VAL A 221 23.42 2.89 21.19
CA VAL A 221 24.65 3.67 20.95
C VAL A 221 25.06 4.47 22.20
N ASN A 222 24.11 5.12 22.87
CA ASN A 222 24.39 5.90 24.08
C ASN A 222 24.78 5.01 25.29
N GLU A 223 24.22 3.81 25.41
CA GLU A 223 24.53 2.85 26.47
C GLU A 223 25.89 2.19 26.23
N MET A 224 26.25 1.90 24.97
CA MET A 224 27.60 1.48 24.58
C MET A 224 28.65 2.54 24.95
N ASN A 225 28.35 3.83 24.75
CA ASN A 225 29.23 4.93 25.19
C ASN A 225 29.33 5.08 26.72
N LYS A 226 28.38 4.54 27.49
CA LYS A 226 28.36 4.61 28.96
C LYS A 226 28.99 3.38 29.63
N GLY A 227 29.60 2.47 28.86
CA GLY A 227 30.46 1.41 29.37
C GLY A 227 29.76 0.22 30.03
N LYS A 228 28.48 -0.05 29.73
CA LYS A 228 27.74 -1.15 30.38
C LYS A 228 27.82 -2.52 29.71
N ASP A 229 28.45 -2.64 28.54
CA ASP A 229 28.77 -3.94 27.94
C ASP A 229 29.94 -3.82 26.94
N PRO A 230 31.12 -4.42 27.20
CA PRO A 230 32.29 -4.27 26.34
C PRO A 230 32.25 -5.29 25.19
N LEU A 231 31.76 -4.88 24.02
CA LEU A 231 32.16 -5.53 22.78
C LEU A 231 33.38 -4.82 22.18
N ALA A 232 34.25 -5.64 21.60
CA ALA A 232 35.60 -5.36 21.10
C ALA A 232 35.86 -3.89 20.73
N THR A 233 36.64 -3.23 21.59
CA THR A 233 37.27 -1.90 21.50
C THR A 233 36.32 -0.69 21.62
N GLU A 234 36.51 0.10 22.68
CA GLU A 234 35.88 1.42 22.92
C GLU A 234 35.96 2.37 21.71
N LYS A 235 37.00 2.20 20.87
CA LYS A 235 37.14 2.90 19.58
C LYS A 235 35.97 2.63 18.63
N ASN A 236 35.52 1.38 18.50
CA ASN A 236 34.39 1.03 17.65
C ASN A 236 33.08 1.64 18.17
N ALA A 237 32.85 1.65 19.49
CA ALA A 237 31.65 2.25 20.08
C ALA A 237 31.61 3.77 19.88
N TYR A 238 32.74 4.46 20.13
CA TYR A 238 32.87 5.89 19.92
C TYR A 238 32.74 6.29 18.43
N GLU A 239 33.37 5.54 17.53
CA GLU A 239 33.26 5.75 16.08
C GLU A 239 31.83 5.53 15.59
N LEU A 240 31.17 4.47 16.03
CA LEU A 240 29.76 4.20 15.72
C LEU A 240 28.86 5.33 16.24
N ALA A 241 29.11 5.85 17.44
CA ALA A 241 28.36 6.97 17.98
C ALA A 241 28.57 8.28 17.21
N ARG A 242 29.82 8.57 16.81
CA ARG A 242 30.14 9.76 16.02
C ARG A 242 29.58 9.67 14.60
N LEU A 243 29.65 8.50 13.97
CA LEU A 243 29.01 8.22 12.69
C LEU A 243 27.50 8.42 12.81
N PHE A 244 26.87 7.83 13.82
CA PHE A 244 25.43 7.97 14.06
C PHE A 244 25.01 9.42 14.33
N ALA A 245 25.78 10.17 15.12
CA ALA A 245 25.51 11.59 15.39
C ALA A 245 25.70 12.46 14.14
N GLY A 246 26.75 12.22 13.35
CA GLY A 246 27.00 12.92 12.09
C GLY A 246 25.93 12.64 11.05
N TRP A 247 25.54 11.38 10.91
CA TRP A 247 24.42 10.93 10.08
C TRP A 247 23.11 11.65 10.46
N TRP A 248 22.74 11.61 11.74
CA TRP A 248 21.54 12.25 12.25
C TRP A 248 21.49 13.74 12.00
N GLY A 249 22.61 14.44 12.25
CA GLY A 249 22.71 15.87 12.03
C GLY A 249 22.45 16.26 10.58
N LYS A 250 22.96 15.47 9.62
CA LYS A 250 22.74 15.72 8.18
C LYS A 250 21.27 15.50 7.79
N ALA A 251 20.67 14.41 8.25
CA ALA A 251 19.26 14.11 7.98
C ALA A 251 18.34 15.18 8.59
N ASP A 252 18.54 15.55 9.86
CA ASP A 252 17.75 16.61 10.51
C ASP A 252 17.95 17.96 9.81
N HIS A 253 19.17 18.26 9.32
CA HIS A 253 19.42 19.44 8.50
C HIS A 253 18.58 19.44 7.21
N PHE A 254 18.56 18.35 6.45
CA PHE A 254 17.71 18.25 5.25
C PHE A 254 16.22 18.42 5.60
N LEU A 255 15.77 17.85 6.72
CA LEU A 255 14.36 17.91 7.11
C LEU A 255 13.92 19.29 7.62
N ARG A 256 14.81 20.05 8.26
CA ARG A 256 14.44 21.27 9.01
C ARG A 256 15.14 22.57 8.58
N ARG A 257 16.29 22.50 7.91
CA ARG A 257 17.17 23.65 7.64
C ARG A 257 17.54 23.85 6.16
N GLY A 258 17.57 22.78 5.37
CA GLY A 258 17.73 22.83 3.92
C GLY A 258 18.56 21.67 3.40
N THR A 259 18.45 21.41 2.09
CA THR A 259 19.39 20.51 1.41
C THR A 259 20.73 21.21 1.20
N PHE A 260 21.81 20.47 1.08
CA PHE A 260 23.16 21.01 0.89
C PHE A 260 23.99 20.15 -0.05
N ASP A 261 25.02 20.75 -0.64
CA ASP A 261 25.93 20.07 -1.55
C ASP A 261 26.96 19.20 -0.79
N ALA A 262 26.90 17.89 -1.02
CA ALA A 262 27.85 16.93 -0.44
C ALA A 262 29.30 17.25 -0.81
N ASP A 263 29.57 17.70 -2.04
CA ASP A 263 30.93 17.99 -2.48
C ASP A 263 31.50 19.21 -1.75
N ALA A 264 30.69 20.26 -1.56
CA ALA A 264 31.10 21.42 -0.77
C ALA A 264 31.42 21.03 0.69
N LEU A 265 30.65 20.10 1.26
CA LEU A 265 30.90 19.61 2.61
C LEU A 265 32.19 18.77 2.70
N TYR A 266 32.36 17.78 1.83
CA TYR A 266 33.44 16.79 1.93
C TYR A 266 34.75 17.20 1.28
N LYS A 267 34.71 17.99 0.20
CA LYS A 267 35.90 18.42 -0.54
C LYS A 267 36.38 19.80 -0.10
N GLU A 268 35.44 20.69 0.26
CA GLU A 268 35.74 22.09 0.57
C GLU A 268 35.56 22.44 2.06
N GLY A 269 35.05 21.51 2.88
CA GLY A 269 34.86 21.72 4.31
C GLY A 269 33.78 22.75 4.67
N ARG A 270 32.89 23.11 3.74
CA ARG A 270 31.86 24.13 3.93
C ARG A 270 30.45 23.62 3.70
N LEU A 271 29.53 24.01 4.58
CA LEU A 271 28.11 23.72 4.41
C LEU A 271 27.49 24.72 3.43
N ARG A 272 27.20 24.27 2.20
CA ARG A 272 26.51 25.09 1.19
C ARG A 272 25.08 24.61 0.99
N VAL A 273 24.11 25.37 1.49
CA VAL A 273 22.67 25.08 1.30
C VAL A 273 22.28 25.27 -0.17
N THR A 274 21.54 24.31 -0.73
CA THR A 274 21.17 24.22 -2.15
C THR A 274 19.67 24.12 -2.39
N GLY A 275 18.85 23.99 -1.35
CA GLY A 275 17.41 23.86 -1.52
C GLY A 275 16.63 23.82 -0.21
N LYS A 276 15.31 23.90 -0.33
CA LYS A 276 14.39 23.98 0.81
C LYS A 276 14.39 22.71 1.68
N PRO A 277 14.15 22.84 2.99
CA PRO A 277 13.92 21.69 3.86
C PRO A 277 12.52 21.10 3.69
N LEU A 278 12.37 19.82 4.07
CA LEU A 278 11.10 19.10 3.94
C LEU A 278 9.95 19.77 4.70
N ASN A 279 10.19 20.30 5.91
CA ASN A 279 9.16 20.97 6.69
C ASN A 279 8.60 22.23 6.00
N GLU A 280 9.45 23.02 5.34
CA GLU A 280 9.03 24.20 4.58
C GLU A 280 8.24 23.80 3.34
N ILE A 281 8.69 22.75 2.62
CA ILE A 281 8.01 22.22 1.43
C ILE A 281 6.58 21.75 1.75
N LEU A 282 6.39 21.11 2.91
CA LEU A 282 5.08 20.57 3.29
C LEU A 282 4.19 21.57 4.03
N LYS A 283 4.74 22.71 4.49
CA LYS A 283 3.99 23.73 5.24
C LYS A 283 2.75 24.26 4.51
N PRO A 284 2.79 24.57 3.19
CA PRO A 284 1.61 25.04 2.47
C PRO A 284 0.45 24.03 2.41
N VAL A 285 0.75 22.74 2.57
CA VAL A 285 -0.21 21.63 2.46
C VAL A 285 -0.51 20.95 3.80
N GLU A 286 0.02 21.48 4.90
CA GLU A 286 -0.08 20.88 6.23
C GLU A 286 -1.53 20.70 6.70
N GLY A 287 -2.41 21.65 6.38
CA GLY A 287 -3.84 21.57 6.72
C GLY A 287 -4.63 20.49 5.96
N SER A 288 -4.02 19.85 4.95
CA SER A 288 -4.69 18.88 4.09
C SER A 288 -3.78 17.73 3.65
N LEU A 289 -2.87 17.28 4.53
CA LEU A 289 -1.86 16.28 4.19
C LEU A 289 -2.42 14.95 3.65
N ASP A 290 -3.63 14.54 4.04
CA ASP A 290 -4.26 13.33 3.50
C ASP A 290 -4.63 13.47 2.03
N ASN A 291 -5.16 14.64 1.65
CA ASN A 291 -5.44 14.96 0.27
C ASN A 291 -4.13 15.09 -0.51
N PHE A 292 -3.10 15.74 0.06
CA PHE A 292 -1.79 15.80 -0.59
C PHE A 292 -1.17 14.41 -0.80
N ARG A 293 -1.24 13.51 0.18
CA ARG A 293 -0.82 12.10 0.04
C ARG A 293 -1.57 11.38 -1.07
N ALA A 294 -2.89 11.56 -1.13
CA ALA A 294 -3.73 10.97 -2.16
C ALA A 294 -3.35 11.50 -3.55
N TYR A 295 -3.11 12.80 -3.67
CA TYR A 295 -2.68 13.47 -4.90
C TYR A 295 -1.34 12.92 -5.41
N ILE A 296 -0.26 12.99 -4.61
CA ILE A 296 1.06 12.53 -5.05
C ILE A 296 1.10 11.03 -5.32
N SER A 297 0.37 10.22 -4.53
CA SER A 297 0.27 8.78 -4.76
C SER A 297 -0.50 8.46 -6.04
N SER A 298 -1.49 9.28 -6.39
CA SER A 298 -2.27 9.12 -7.62
C SER A 298 -1.42 9.43 -8.85
N LEU A 299 -0.63 10.51 -8.85
CA LEU A 299 0.30 10.83 -9.92
C LEU A 299 1.30 9.69 -10.15
N ARG A 300 1.89 9.18 -9.06
CA ARG A 300 2.78 8.03 -9.10
C ARG A 300 2.09 6.76 -9.62
N ALA A 301 0.85 6.51 -9.21
CA ALA A 301 0.08 5.37 -9.68
C ALA A 301 -0.22 5.45 -11.19
N ILE A 302 -0.50 6.65 -11.72
CA ILE A 302 -0.69 6.88 -13.15
C ILE A 302 0.60 6.59 -13.93
N GLU A 303 1.74 7.12 -13.47
CA GLU A 303 3.04 6.86 -14.10
C GLU A 303 3.35 5.35 -14.14
N LYS A 304 3.16 4.67 -13.00
CA LYS A 304 3.46 3.24 -12.89
C LYS A 304 2.46 2.35 -13.61
N GLY A 305 1.21 2.76 -13.71
CA GLY A 305 0.22 2.11 -14.57
C GLY A 305 0.65 2.12 -16.04
N LYS A 306 1.16 3.25 -16.56
CA LYS A 306 1.71 3.34 -17.94
C LYS A 306 2.90 2.40 -18.17
N GLN A 307 3.65 2.08 -17.11
CA GLN A 307 4.79 1.15 -17.13
C GLN A 307 4.38 -0.32 -16.86
N GLY A 308 3.07 -0.62 -16.82
CA GLY A 308 2.55 -1.97 -16.56
C GLY A 308 2.81 -2.47 -15.13
N LYS A 309 2.94 -1.55 -14.16
CA LYS A 309 3.20 -1.88 -12.74
C LYS A 309 1.94 -1.69 -11.91
N GLU A 310 1.51 -2.77 -11.26
CA GLU A 310 0.45 -2.74 -10.25
C GLU A 310 0.89 -1.92 -9.03
N THR A 311 0.03 -1.03 -8.56
CA THR A 311 0.34 -0.14 -7.43
C THR A 311 -0.56 -0.35 -6.22
N GLY A 312 -1.67 -1.09 -6.37
CA GLY A 312 -2.73 -1.19 -5.39
C GLY A 312 -3.72 -0.03 -5.47
N ILE A 313 -3.47 1.01 -6.26
CA ILE A 313 -4.44 2.09 -6.47
C ILE A 313 -5.09 1.88 -7.85
N SER A 314 -6.42 1.87 -7.90
CA SER A 314 -7.13 1.78 -9.19
C SER A 314 -6.71 2.94 -10.09
N LEU A 315 -6.42 2.66 -11.37
CA LEU A 315 -6.06 3.70 -12.32
C LEU A 315 -7.20 4.70 -12.57
N SER A 316 -8.47 4.26 -12.45
CA SER A 316 -9.63 5.16 -12.52
C SER A 316 -9.62 6.16 -11.36
N ASP A 317 -9.42 5.65 -10.14
CA ASP A 317 -9.41 6.44 -8.91
C ASP A 317 -8.22 7.38 -8.90
N ALA A 318 -7.02 6.90 -9.28
CA ALA A 318 -5.84 7.73 -9.39
C ALA A 318 -6.07 8.90 -10.37
N LYS A 319 -6.64 8.63 -11.55
CA LYS A 319 -6.95 9.69 -12.52
C LYS A 319 -8.01 10.67 -12.00
N GLN A 320 -9.01 10.18 -11.30
CA GLN A 320 -10.05 11.01 -10.71
C GLN A 320 -9.47 11.92 -9.62
N VAL A 321 -8.77 11.34 -8.64
CA VAL A 321 -8.13 12.06 -7.52
C VAL A 321 -7.10 13.08 -8.02
N ALA A 322 -6.25 12.69 -8.98
CA ALA A 322 -5.26 13.62 -9.55
C ALA A 322 -5.92 14.84 -10.20
N ARG A 323 -7.09 14.68 -10.84
CA ARG A 323 -7.85 15.81 -11.41
C ARG A 323 -8.59 16.63 -10.35
N GLU A 324 -9.24 15.96 -9.40
CA GLU A 324 -10.06 16.60 -8.36
C GLU A 324 -9.22 17.43 -7.39
N LEU A 325 -8.02 16.96 -7.05
CA LEU A 325 -7.13 17.62 -6.08
C LEU A 325 -6.08 18.50 -6.75
N GLU A 326 -6.08 18.64 -8.08
CA GLU A 326 -5.12 19.48 -8.78
C GLU A 326 -5.26 20.94 -8.35
N SER A 327 -4.21 21.50 -7.75
CA SER A 327 -4.12 22.92 -7.41
C SER A 327 -2.71 23.46 -7.59
N PRO A 328 -2.52 24.78 -7.79
CA PRO A 328 -1.21 25.39 -7.84
C PRO A 328 -0.37 25.07 -6.60
N GLU A 329 -0.99 25.06 -5.41
CA GLU A 329 -0.32 24.76 -4.15
C GLU A 329 0.19 23.32 -4.10
N TYR A 330 -0.64 22.34 -4.50
CA TYR A 330 -0.25 20.93 -4.49
C TYR A 330 0.80 20.63 -5.55
N ARG A 331 0.66 21.21 -6.75
CA ARG A 331 1.65 21.08 -7.81
C ARG A 331 2.99 21.63 -7.38
N GLN A 332 3.02 22.85 -6.81
CA GLN A 332 4.24 23.47 -6.33
C GLN A 332 4.89 22.62 -5.22
N ALA A 333 4.11 22.22 -4.21
CA ALA A 333 4.63 21.37 -3.12
C ALA A 333 5.19 20.05 -3.65
N PHE A 334 4.56 19.44 -4.67
CA PHE A 334 5.06 18.20 -5.26
C PHE A 334 6.34 18.40 -6.08
N GLU A 335 6.47 19.47 -6.86
CA GLU A 335 7.71 19.79 -7.59
C GLU A 335 8.88 20.07 -6.63
N GLU A 336 8.63 20.81 -5.55
CA GLU A 336 9.62 21.06 -4.52
C GLU A 336 10.00 19.75 -3.79
N LEU A 337 9.02 18.87 -3.52
CA LEU A 337 9.25 17.56 -2.92
C LEU A 337 10.06 16.62 -3.85
N LYS A 338 9.84 16.66 -5.16
CA LYS A 338 10.67 15.95 -6.14
C LYS A 338 12.10 16.47 -6.16
N SER A 339 12.26 17.80 -6.11
CA SER A 339 13.57 18.45 -6.04
C SER A 339 14.33 18.06 -4.78
N TYR A 340 13.64 18.04 -3.63
CA TYR A 340 14.18 17.55 -2.36
C TYR A 340 14.65 16.10 -2.44
N GLN A 341 13.82 15.19 -2.96
CA GLN A 341 14.18 13.78 -3.12
C GLN A 341 15.34 13.59 -4.11
N ASN A 342 15.43 14.42 -5.16
CA ASN A 342 16.58 14.43 -6.05
C ASN A 342 17.86 14.87 -5.34
N ALA A 343 17.81 15.87 -4.46
CA ALA A 343 18.96 16.29 -3.67
C ALA A 343 19.42 15.19 -2.68
N VAL A 344 18.49 14.42 -2.12
CA VAL A 344 18.80 13.22 -1.32
C VAL A 344 19.54 12.16 -2.15
N LEU A 345 19.12 11.93 -3.40
CA LEU A 345 19.82 11.01 -4.31
C LEU A 345 21.18 11.55 -4.77
N ASP A 346 21.29 12.85 -5.05
CA ASP A 346 22.55 13.49 -5.42
C ASP A 346 23.56 13.42 -4.28
N TYR A 347 23.10 13.63 -3.03
CA TYR A 347 23.92 13.43 -1.85
C TYR A 347 24.46 12.00 -1.81
N LEU A 348 23.59 10.98 -1.93
CA LEU A 348 24.01 9.57 -1.90
C LEU A 348 25.02 9.24 -3.01
N HIS A 349 24.76 9.71 -4.23
CA HIS A 349 25.69 9.52 -5.35
C HIS A 349 27.06 10.15 -5.07
N LYS A 350 27.10 11.36 -4.51
CA LYS A 350 28.35 12.08 -4.24
C LYS A 350 29.11 11.53 -3.04
N SER A 351 28.41 11.16 -1.96
CA SER A 351 29.02 10.62 -0.74
C SER A 351 29.39 9.14 -0.86
N ASP A 352 28.64 8.38 -1.66
CA ASP A 352 28.90 6.97 -1.95
C ASP A 352 28.60 6.59 -3.42
N PRO A 353 29.51 6.94 -4.35
CA PRO A 353 29.36 6.63 -5.77
C PRO A 353 29.30 5.13 -6.08
N LYS A 354 29.74 4.26 -5.16
CA LYS A 354 29.68 2.80 -5.31
C LYS A 354 28.27 2.29 -5.10
N SER A 355 27.55 2.87 -4.14
CA SER A 355 26.14 2.53 -3.88
C SER A 355 25.18 3.08 -4.94
N LEU A 356 25.52 4.23 -5.57
CA LEU A 356 24.72 4.82 -6.64
C LEU A 356 25.62 5.46 -7.68
N SER A 357 25.76 4.83 -8.85
CA SER A 357 26.53 5.39 -9.97
C SER A 357 25.77 6.51 -10.69
N ALA A 358 26.49 7.36 -11.42
CA ALA A 358 25.89 8.43 -12.23
C ALA A 358 24.92 7.88 -13.29
N GLU A 359 25.28 6.74 -13.90
CA GLU A 359 24.43 6.05 -14.88
C GLU A 359 23.14 5.54 -14.23
N ALA A 360 23.26 4.87 -13.07
CA ALA A 360 22.10 4.37 -12.34
C ALA A 360 21.19 5.53 -11.89
N LEU A 361 21.76 6.64 -11.42
CA LEU A 361 21.00 7.85 -11.06
C LEU A 361 20.22 8.41 -12.26
N ARG A 362 20.85 8.50 -13.44
CA ARG A 362 20.19 8.93 -14.68
C ARG A 362 19.01 8.02 -15.06
N VAL A 363 19.23 6.70 -15.03
CA VAL A 363 18.18 5.70 -15.32
C VAL A 363 17.03 5.79 -14.31
N ILE A 364 17.35 5.94 -13.02
CA ILE A 364 16.35 6.09 -11.95
C ILE A 364 15.50 7.34 -12.21
N ARG A 365 16.12 8.50 -12.49
CA ARG A 365 15.39 9.73 -12.79
C ARG A 365 14.50 9.57 -14.02
N ALA A 366 15.05 9.06 -15.12
CA ALA A 366 14.30 8.86 -16.36
C ALA A 366 13.04 7.99 -16.16
N ALA A 367 13.15 6.92 -15.37
CA ALA A 367 12.05 5.99 -15.12
C ALA A 367 11.05 6.43 -14.04
N ASN A 368 11.33 7.53 -13.32
CA ASN A 368 10.57 7.98 -12.15
C ASN A 368 10.44 9.52 -12.11
N GLN A 369 9.72 10.09 -13.07
CA GLN A 369 9.42 11.52 -13.15
C GLN A 369 8.53 11.98 -11.99
N ASP A 370 7.53 11.18 -11.62
CA ASP A 370 6.60 11.48 -10.51
C ASP A 370 6.99 10.68 -9.25
N TYR A 371 8.28 10.67 -8.89
CA TYR A 371 8.77 9.78 -7.84
C TYR A 371 8.13 10.04 -6.47
N VAL A 372 7.45 9.00 -5.98
CA VAL A 372 6.92 8.86 -4.63
C VAL A 372 7.26 7.43 -4.14
N PRO A 373 7.85 7.26 -2.94
CA PRO A 373 8.20 5.92 -2.45
C PRO A 373 6.96 5.09 -2.12
N PHE A 374 6.83 3.91 -2.74
CA PHE A 374 5.75 2.95 -2.49
C PHE A 374 6.24 1.75 -1.68
N TYR A 375 6.76 2.01 -0.48
CA TYR A 375 7.03 0.93 0.48
C TYR A 375 5.75 0.21 0.85
N ARG A 376 5.85 -1.10 1.09
CA ARG A 376 4.68 -1.96 1.30
C ARG A 376 4.62 -2.42 2.73
N VAL A 377 3.42 -2.44 3.29
CA VAL A 377 3.15 -3.14 4.54
C VAL A 377 3.26 -4.63 4.27
N PHE A 378 4.12 -5.31 5.03
CA PHE A 378 4.16 -6.76 5.07
C PHE A 378 3.62 -7.19 6.43
N GLU A 379 2.51 -7.93 6.45
CA GLU A 379 1.94 -8.48 7.69
C GLU A 379 2.86 -9.51 8.35
N GLU A 380 3.74 -10.12 7.55
CA GLU A 380 4.87 -10.90 8.06
C GLU A 380 6.05 -9.94 8.28
N SER A 381 6.11 -9.36 9.49
CA SER A 381 7.37 -8.87 10.01
C SER A 381 8.32 -10.07 10.10
N PRO A 382 9.47 -10.09 9.42
CA PRO A 382 10.49 -11.14 9.59
C PRO A 382 11.22 -11.02 10.93
N VAL A 383 10.70 -10.21 11.85
CA VAL A 383 11.20 -10.06 13.21
C VAL A 383 10.45 -11.07 14.09
N GLY A 384 10.78 -12.34 13.89
CA GLY A 384 10.19 -13.46 14.61
C GLY A 384 10.64 -14.79 14.02
N THR A 385 11.75 -15.31 14.54
CA THR A 385 12.24 -16.69 14.45
C THR A 385 12.53 -17.26 13.03
N GLY A 386 13.78 -17.10 12.59
CA GLY A 386 14.46 -18.16 11.80
C GLY A 386 14.56 -18.03 10.28
N ALA A 387 14.07 -16.96 9.65
CA ALA A 387 14.07 -16.84 8.18
C ALA A 387 15.08 -15.82 7.62
N ALA A 388 16.38 -16.00 7.91
CA ALA A 388 17.46 -15.33 7.17
C ALA A 388 18.76 -16.14 7.06
N ALA A 389 18.73 -17.47 7.22
CA ALA A 389 19.90 -18.34 7.05
C ALA A 389 20.21 -18.63 5.55
N GLY A 390 20.20 -17.62 4.68
CA GLY A 390 20.49 -17.85 3.25
C GLY A 390 20.37 -16.67 2.28
N ARG A 391 20.07 -15.45 2.74
CA ARG A 391 20.29 -14.24 1.91
C ARG A 391 21.48 -13.51 2.50
N GLY A 392 22.55 -13.41 1.72
CA GLY A 392 23.78 -12.77 2.16
C GLY A 392 23.51 -11.35 2.66
N LEU A 393 24.23 -10.95 3.71
CA LEU A 393 24.22 -9.60 4.27
C LEU A 393 24.33 -8.52 3.18
N ALA A 394 24.98 -8.78 2.05
CA ALA A 394 25.08 -7.86 0.91
C ALA A 394 23.73 -7.44 0.28
N ASP A 395 22.70 -8.31 0.23
CA ASP A 395 21.38 -7.99 -0.34
C ASP A 395 20.51 -7.10 0.58
N LEU A 396 20.91 -6.97 1.86
CA LEU A 396 20.27 -6.10 2.84
C LEU A 396 20.72 -4.63 2.71
N TRP A 397 21.84 -4.37 2.02
CA TRP A 397 22.53 -3.08 2.01
C TRP A 397 22.37 -2.26 0.72
N SER A 398 21.56 -2.69 -0.26
CA SER A 398 21.19 -1.82 -1.38
C SER A 398 19.98 -0.95 -0.99
N PRO A 399 20.19 0.35 -0.68
CA PRO A 399 19.09 1.25 -0.29
C PRO A 399 18.09 1.47 -1.42
N ILE A 400 18.54 1.33 -2.68
CA ILE A 400 17.74 1.51 -3.88
C ILE A 400 17.30 0.14 -4.42
N LYS A 401 16.00 0.00 -4.69
CA LYS A 401 15.39 -1.25 -5.16
C LYS A 401 14.50 -1.03 -6.38
N ARG A 402 14.47 -2.02 -7.28
CA ARG A 402 13.57 -2.03 -8.45
C ARG A 402 12.13 -2.26 -8.02
N MET A 403 11.21 -1.45 -8.52
CA MET A 403 9.76 -1.64 -8.32
C MET A 403 9.25 -2.82 -9.14
N LYS A 404 8.73 -3.86 -8.46
CA LYS A 404 8.10 -5.03 -9.09
C LYS A 404 6.61 -4.83 -9.37
N GLY A 405 5.94 -4.01 -8.55
CA GLY A 405 4.48 -3.87 -8.49
C GLY A 405 3.88 -4.70 -7.36
N SER A 406 2.79 -4.24 -6.77
CA SER A 406 2.10 -4.88 -5.64
C SER A 406 0.74 -4.24 -5.40
N GLY A 407 -0.27 -5.05 -5.06
CA GLY A 407 -1.58 -4.58 -4.60
C GLY A 407 -1.70 -4.35 -3.09
N ARG A 408 -0.61 -4.53 -2.32
CA ARG A 408 -0.60 -4.30 -0.86
C ARG A 408 -0.73 -2.82 -0.52
N GLU A 409 -1.16 -2.52 0.70
CA GLU A 409 -1.10 -1.15 1.24
C GLU A 409 0.31 -0.56 1.12
N ILE A 410 0.33 0.74 0.85
CA ILE A 410 1.52 1.58 0.75
C ILE A 410 1.77 2.17 2.13
N ILE A 411 2.95 1.99 2.70
CA ILE A 411 3.37 2.75 3.90
C ILE A 411 3.32 4.23 3.53
N ASP A 412 2.86 5.10 4.45
CA ASP A 412 2.76 6.54 4.22
C ASP A 412 3.95 7.06 3.40
N PRO A 413 3.70 7.60 2.18
CA PRO A 413 4.77 8.06 1.32
C PRO A 413 5.62 9.16 1.95
N LEU A 414 5.03 10.04 2.77
CA LEU A 414 5.79 11.10 3.46
C LEU A 414 6.68 10.49 4.55
N GLU A 415 6.20 9.47 5.28
CA GLU A 415 7.01 8.71 6.23
C GLU A 415 8.16 7.99 5.53
N SER A 416 7.87 7.44 4.35
CA SER A 416 8.85 6.78 3.51
C SER A 416 9.92 7.74 2.96
N ILE A 417 9.58 9.00 2.69
CA ILE A 417 10.54 10.05 2.30
C ILE A 417 11.45 10.43 3.47
N VAL A 418 10.89 10.59 4.67
CA VAL A 418 11.69 10.80 5.89
C VAL A 418 12.65 9.63 6.08
N LYS A 419 12.14 8.39 5.99
CA LYS A 419 12.96 7.18 6.08
C LYS A 419 14.07 7.14 5.04
N ASN A 420 13.80 7.51 3.80
CA ASN A 420 14.82 7.59 2.74
C ASN A 420 15.88 8.64 3.05
N THR A 421 15.46 9.80 3.58
CA THR A 421 16.39 10.86 3.97
C THR A 421 17.39 10.31 4.99
N TYR A 422 16.93 9.66 6.05
CA TYR A 422 17.84 9.02 6.99
C TYR A 422 18.64 7.91 6.31
N THR A 423 18.01 6.99 5.58
CA THR A 423 18.75 5.86 4.99
C THR A 423 19.88 6.30 4.04
N PHE A 424 19.68 7.37 3.26
CA PHE A 424 20.60 7.77 2.18
C PHE A 424 21.63 8.82 2.63
N LEU A 425 21.42 9.48 3.77
CA LEU A 425 22.38 10.45 4.33
C LEU A 425 23.34 9.86 5.37
N ASN A 426 23.30 8.53 5.57
CA ASN A 426 24.20 7.80 6.47
C ASN A 426 25.67 8.02 6.11
#